data_AF-A0A7C0Z8H3-F1
#
_entry.id   AF-A0A7C0Z8H3-F1
#
_cell.length_a   1.000
_cell.length_b   1.000
_cell.length_c   1.000
_cell.angle_alpha   90.00
_cell.angle_beta   90.00
_cell.angle_gamma   90.00
#
_symmetry.space_group_name_H-M   'P 1'
#
loop_
_entity.id
_entity.type
_entity.pdbx_description
1 polymer ?
#
loop_
_entity_poly.entity_id
_entity_poly.type
_entity_poly.pdbx_seq_one_letter_code
_entity_poly.pdbx_strand_id
1 'polypeptide(L)'
;MPELDTFIAAWKETSEKNKQAFLQLRDHLAGLEGARLEFVPREGLTYSLRASFPGQAERPLFVMVDVIEDDPRWLSVCFYGEMISDPEEAGDYVPEGLLGEDAVCFDIETYDADRLAYVTARIDEAYRAAGGQ
;
A
#
# COMPACT_ATOMS: atom_id res chain seq x y z
N MET A 1 8.61 -11.85 -7.79
CA MET A 1 8.82 -12.07 -6.34
C MET A 1 8.05 -13.34 -6.01
N PRO A 2 8.69 -14.52 -5.92
CA PRO A 2 7.97 -15.80 -6.04
C PRO A 2 6.81 -16.00 -5.05
N GLU A 3 6.97 -15.51 -3.82
CA GLU A 3 5.92 -15.57 -2.79
C GLU A 3 4.71 -14.69 -3.13
N LEU A 4 4.95 -13.46 -3.60
CA LEU A 4 3.90 -12.56 -4.10
C LEU A 4 3.17 -13.17 -5.31
N ASP A 5 3.93 -13.74 -6.24
CA ASP A 5 3.37 -14.37 -7.45
C ASP A 5 2.46 -15.56 -7.08
N THR A 6 2.87 -16.34 -6.08
CA THR A 6 2.10 -17.46 -5.52
C THR A 6 0.82 -16.97 -4.81
N PHE A 7 0.93 -15.94 -3.98
CA PHE A 7 -0.19 -15.32 -3.30
C PHE A 7 -1.25 -14.78 -4.30
N ILE A 8 -0.81 -14.04 -5.32
CA ILE A 8 -1.69 -13.51 -6.38
C ILE A 8 -2.39 -14.63 -7.14
N ALA A 9 -1.68 -15.72 -7.45
CA ALA A 9 -2.25 -16.86 -8.16
C ALA A 9 -3.34 -17.57 -7.33
N ALA A 10 -3.16 -17.66 -6.01
CA ALA A 10 -4.10 -18.29 -5.10
C ALA A 10 -5.31 -17.40 -4.75
N TRP A 11 -5.17 -16.07 -4.78
CA TRP A 11 -6.26 -15.15 -4.48
C TRP A 11 -7.34 -15.19 -5.58
N LYS A 12 -8.54 -15.66 -5.24
CA LYS A 12 -9.72 -15.59 -6.13
C LYS A 12 -10.38 -14.22 -6.04
N GLU A 13 -10.73 -13.67 -7.19
CA GLU A 13 -11.44 -12.39 -7.24
C GLU A 13 -12.86 -12.52 -6.72
N THR A 14 -13.36 -11.47 -6.06
CA THR A 14 -14.73 -11.37 -5.53
C THR A 14 -15.50 -10.24 -6.23
N SER A 15 -16.77 -10.02 -5.86
CA SER A 15 -17.60 -8.94 -6.42
C SER A 15 -17.03 -7.55 -6.16
N GLU A 16 -16.30 -7.40 -5.05
CA GLU A 16 -15.68 -6.17 -4.57
C GLU A 16 -14.45 -5.80 -5.41
N LYS A 17 -13.88 -6.77 -6.15
CA LYS A 17 -12.71 -6.58 -7.03
C LYS A 17 -11.45 -6.07 -6.34
N ASN A 18 -11.24 -6.45 -5.08
CA ASN A 18 -10.09 -6.00 -4.31
C ASN A 18 -8.76 -6.62 -4.79
N LYS A 19 -8.78 -7.79 -5.45
CA LYS A 19 -7.57 -8.29 -6.11
C LYS A 19 -7.20 -7.39 -7.29
N GLN A 20 -8.17 -6.95 -8.10
CA GLN A 20 -7.93 -5.97 -9.15
C GLN A 20 -7.31 -4.68 -8.59
N ALA A 21 -7.84 -4.15 -7.48
CA ALA A 21 -7.28 -2.97 -6.83
C ALA A 21 -5.81 -3.18 -6.41
N PHE A 22 -5.52 -4.31 -5.76
CA PHE A 22 -4.17 -4.68 -5.35
C PHE A 22 -3.20 -4.77 -6.53
N LEU A 23 -3.63 -5.40 -7.62
CA LEU A 23 -2.81 -5.57 -8.82
C LEU A 23 -2.46 -4.21 -9.45
N GLN A 24 -3.39 -3.26 -9.47
CA GLN A 24 -3.13 -1.90 -9.97
C GLN A 24 -2.11 -1.15 -9.12
N LEU A 25 -2.28 -1.16 -7.79
CA LEU A 25 -1.32 -0.53 -6.87
C LEU A 25 0.06 -1.17 -6.98
N ARG A 26 0.12 -2.51 -7.05
CA ARG A 26 1.38 -3.25 -7.22
C ARG A 26 2.06 -2.95 -8.55
N ASP A 27 1.31 -2.85 -9.66
CA ASP A 27 1.89 -2.49 -10.97
C ASP A 27 2.41 -1.06 -10.97
N HIS A 28 1.69 -0.13 -10.35
CA HIS A 28 2.13 1.25 -10.18
C HIS A 28 3.45 1.32 -9.41
N LEU A 29 3.51 0.67 -8.24
CA LEU A 29 4.72 0.61 -7.41
C LEU A 29 5.90 -0.03 -8.14
N ALA A 30 5.66 -1.07 -8.94
CA ALA A 30 6.71 -1.71 -9.74
C ALA A 30 7.21 -0.83 -10.90
N GLY A 31 6.41 0.17 -11.32
CA GLY A 31 6.77 1.15 -12.33
C GLY A 31 7.57 2.35 -11.81
N LEU A 32 7.65 2.55 -10.50
CA LEU A 32 8.40 3.65 -9.89
C LEU A 32 9.92 3.40 -9.99
N GLU A 33 10.63 4.29 -10.68
CA GLU A 33 12.06 4.11 -10.94
C GLU A 33 12.86 4.08 -9.63
N GLY A 34 13.72 3.07 -9.46
CA GLY A 34 14.56 2.94 -8.27
C GLY A 34 13.83 2.51 -6.99
N ALA A 35 12.49 2.41 -6.99
CA ALA A 35 11.76 1.85 -5.87
C ALA A 35 12.09 0.36 -5.67
N ARG A 36 12.11 -0.09 -4.42
CA ARG A 36 12.30 -1.49 -4.05
C ARG A 36 11.02 -2.02 -3.43
N LEU A 37 10.58 -3.19 -3.90
CA LEU A 37 9.40 -3.86 -3.37
C LEU A 37 9.82 -5.06 -2.52
N GLU A 38 9.20 -5.17 -1.35
CA GLU A 38 9.32 -6.30 -0.44
C GLU A 38 7.91 -6.83 -0.13
N PHE A 39 7.73 -8.14 -0.24
CA PHE A 39 6.48 -8.80 0.13
C PHE A 39 6.69 -9.57 1.43
N VAL A 40 5.88 -9.26 2.45
CA VAL A 40 5.99 -9.83 3.80
C VAL A 40 4.71 -10.60 4.12
N PRO A 41 4.69 -11.92 3.91
CA PRO A 41 3.54 -12.75 4.25
C PRO A 41 3.47 -13.01 5.76
N ARG A 42 2.30 -12.78 6.36
CA ARG A 42 1.94 -13.23 7.70
C ARG A 42 0.61 -13.96 7.62
N GLU A 43 0.67 -15.23 7.22
CA GLU A 43 -0.52 -16.08 7.01
C GLU A 43 -1.42 -16.10 8.25
N GLY A 44 -2.72 -15.87 8.04
CA GLY A 44 -3.73 -15.75 9.09
C GLY A 44 -3.77 -14.38 9.78
N LEU A 45 -2.95 -13.41 9.33
CA LEU A 45 -2.93 -12.04 9.83
C LEU A 45 -3.08 -11.05 8.67
N THR A 46 -2.03 -10.86 7.87
CA THR A 46 -1.98 -9.87 6.77
C THR A 46 -0.88 -10.25 5.76
N TYR A 47 -1.02 -9.81 4.52
CA TYR A 47 0.06 -9.84 3.54
C TYR A 47 0.45 -8.43 3.15
N SER A 48 1.68 -8.01 3.48
CA SER A 48 2.14 -6.66 3.23
C SER A 48 2.97 -6.58 1.95
N LEU A 49 2.62 -5.71 1.02
CA LEU A 49 3.52 -5.23 -0.03
C LEU A 49 4.08 -3.87 0.40
N ARG A 50 5.38 -3.81 0.64
CA ARG A 50 6.08 -2.61 1.11
C ARG A 50 6.93 -2.04 -0.02
N ALA A 51 6.91 -0.72 -0.18
CA ALA A 51 7.78 -0.04 -1.12
C ALA A 51 8.70 0.94 -0.41
N SER A 52 9.99 0.91 -0.75
CA SER A 52 11.03 1.78 -0.19
C SER A 52 11.89 2.40 -1.28
N PHE A 53 12.61 3.47 -0.94
CA PHE A 53 13.55 4.12 -1.84
C PHE A 53 14.98 4.06 -1.28
N PRO A 54 16.02 3.74 -2.08
CA PRO A 54 17.40 3.72 -1.63
C PRO A 54 17.85 5.08 -1.08
N GLY A 55 18.40 5.10 0.13
CA GLY A 55 18.90 6.32 0.75
C GLY A 55 17.95 6.94 1.78
N GLN A 56 16.75 6.38 1.95
CA GLN A 56 15.88 6.71 3.08
C GLN A 56 16.53 6.20 4.38
N ALA A 57 16.97 7.12 5.26
CA ALA A 57 17.74 6.78 6.46
C ALA A 57 16.86 6.59 7.71
N GLU A 58 15.78 7.37 7.84
CA GLU A 58 14.93 7.38 9.03
C GLU A 58 13.72 6.44 8.89
N ARG A 59 13.12 6.38 7.70
CA ARG A 59 11.93 5.57 7.41
C ARG A 59 12.29 4.42 6.48
N PRO A 60 11.99 3.15 6.82
CA PRO A 60 12.39 1.99 6.02
C PRO A 60 11.54 1.77 4.75
N LEU A 61 10.43 2.50 4.60
CA LEU A 61 9.50 2.42 3.48
C LEU A 61 8.80 3.77 3.27
N PHE A 62 8.12 3.95 2.14
CA PHE A 62 7.25 5.11 1.89
C PHE A 62 5.77 4.74 1.82
N VAL A 63 5.44 3.47 1.57
CA VAL A 63 4.07 2.95 1.64
C VAL A 63 4.04 1.46 1.99
N MET A 64 3.01 1.06 2.73
CA MET A 64 2.66 -0.33 3.00
C MET A 64 1.24 -0.60 2.50
N VAL A 65 1.10 -1.51 1.53
CA VAL A 65 -0.18 -2.02 1.04
C VAL A 65 -0.43 -3.36 1.72
N ASP A 66 -1.25 -3.37 2.76
CA ASP A 66 -1.67 -4.59 3.45
C ASP A 66 -2.91 -5.18 2.78
N VAL A 67 -2.87 -6.49 2.52
CA VAL A 67 -4.06 -7.28 2.25
C VAL A 67 -4.53 -7.89 3.56
N ILE A 68 -5.73 -7.51 3.98
CA ILE A 68 -6.38 -8.00 5.18
C ILE A 68 -7.15 -9.28 4.85
N GLU A 69 -6.96 -10.32 5.66
CA GLU A 69 -7.47 -11.68 5.41
C GLU A 69 -8.91 -11.91 5.89
N ASP A 70 -9.75 -10.89 5.85
CA ASP A 70 -11.20 -11.03 6.05
C ASP A 70 -11.88 -11.67 4.82
N ASP A 71 -13.19 -11.95 4.92
CA ASP A 71 -14.00 -12.50 3.84
C ASP A 71 -15.13 -11.52 3.46
N PRO A 72 -15.04 -10.80 2.32
CA PRO A 72 -13.95 -10.82 1.33
C PRO A 72 -12.70 -10.05 1.80
N ARG A 73 -11.54 -10.40 1.25
CA ARG A 73 -10.28 -9.68 1.50
C ARG A 73 -10.38 -8.22 1.07
N TRP A 74 -9.78 -7.32 1.82
CA TRP A 74 -9.72 -5.88 1.54
C TRP A 74 -8.29 -5.33 1.72
N LEU A 75 -8.06 -4.08 1.34
CA LEU A 75 -6.72 -3.47 1.41
C LEU A 75 -6.66 -2.33 2.41
N SER A 76 -5.61 -2.26 3.21
CA SER A 76 -5.26 -1.02 3.93
C SER A 76 -3.96 -0.48 3.36
N VAL A 77 -3.96 0.76 2.88
CA VAL A 77 -2.78 1.42 2.30
C VAL A 77 -2.31 2.51 3.26
N CYS A 78 -1.21 2.25 3.96
CA CYS A 78 -0.70 3.14 5.00
C CYS A 78 0.56 3.87 4.56
N PHE A 79 0.62 5.14 4.93
CA PHE A 79 1.75 6.05 4.75
C PHE A 79 2.16 6.63 6.10
N TYR A 80 3.42 7.01 6.23
CA TYR A 80 3.83 7.90 7.33
C TYR A 80 3.12 9.23 7.15
N GLY A 81 2.49 9.77 8.20
CA GLY A 81 1.64 10.96 8.08
C GLY A 81 2.36 12.19 7.51
N GLU A 82 3.67 12.32 7.76
CA GLU A 82 4.48 13.42 7.23
C GLU A 82 4.89 13.27 5.75
N MET A 83 4.67 12.10 5.15
CA MET A 83 5.11 11.84 3.76
C MET A 83 4.06 12.19 2.71
N ILE A 84 2.82 12.45 3.12
CA ILE A 84 1.71 12.74 2.22
C ILE A 84 0.84 13.88 2.74
N SER A 85 0.07 14.49 1.84
CA SER A 85 -1.04 15.37 2.18
C SER A 85 -2.36 14.66 1.91
N ASP A 86 -3.30 14.75 2.85
CA ASP A 86 -4.65 14.20 2.69
C ASP A 86 -5.70 15.33 2.74
N PRO A 87 -5.78 16.19 1.71
CA PRO A 87 -6.68 17.35 1.70
C PRO A 87 -8.17 16.98 1.69
N GLU A 88 -8.52 15.77 1.27
CA GLU A 88 -9.89 15.27 1.29
C GLU A 88 -10.27 14.61 2.61
N GLU A 89 -9.33 14.49 3.56
CA GLU A 89 -9.51 13.78 4.84
C GLU A 89 -10.10 12.38 4.61
N ALA A 90 -9.64 11.71 3.54
CA ALA A 90 -10.18 10.43 3.07
C ALA A 90 -9.48 9.23 3.71
N GLY A 91 -8.34 9.46 4.38
CA GLY A 91 -7.60 8.47 5.14
C GLY A 91 -7.84 8.61 6.64
N ASP A 92 -7.70 7.50 7.35
CA ASP A 92 -7.79 7.48 8.79
C ASP A 92 -6.43 7.78 9.41
N TYR A 93 -6.39 8.72 10.36
CA TYR A 93 -5.21 8.97 11.17
C TYR A 93 -5.05 7.87 12.22
N VAL A 94 -3.92 7.16 12.18
CA VAL A 94 -3.61 6.05 13.07
C VAL A 94 -2.34 6.35 13.86
N PRO A 95 -2.45 6.74 15.14
CA PRO A 95 -1.28 6.94 16.00
C PRO A 95 -0.43 5.68 16.09
N GLU A 96 0.89 5.82 15.93
CA GLU A 96 1.86 4.70 15.89
C GLU A 96 1.50 3.58 14.89
N GLY A 97 0.65 3.88 13.89
CA GLY A 97 0.06 2.90 12.97
C GLY A 97 1.04 2.28 11.97
N LEU A 98 2.19 2.90 11.72
CA LEU A 98 3.16 2.43 10.74
C LEU A 98 4.55 2.30 11.36
N LEU A 99 4.90 1.08 11.75
CA LEU A 99 6.20 0.75 12.35
C LEU A 99 6.56 1.62 13.57
N GLY A 100 5.55 2.01 14.36
CA GLY A 100 5.71 2.84 15.57
C GLY A 100 5.66 4.35 15.34
N GLU A 101 5.41 4.80 14.11
CA GLU A 101 5.16 6.20 13.77
C GLU A 101 3.71 6.44 13.36
N ASP A 102 3.26 7.68 13.48
CA ASP A 102 1.93 8.11 13.09
C ASP A 102 1.70 7.93 11.59
N ALA A 103 0.52 7.40 11.26
CA ALA A 103 0.18 6.99 9.92
C ALA A 103 -1.13 7.60 9.44
N VAL A 104 -1.27 7.65 8.12
CA VAL A 104 -2.55 7.85 7.43
C VAL A 104 -2.80 6.59 6.61
N CYS A 105 -3.92 5.92 6.86
CA CYS A 105 -4.28 4.65 6.22
C CYS A 105 -5.57 4.79 5.41
N PHE A 106 -5.57 4.20 4.22
CA PHE A 106 -6.72 4.21 3.31
C PHE A 106 -7.25 2.80 3.11
N ASP A 107 -8.48 2.56 3.55
CA ASP A 107 -9.12 1.24 3.44
C ASP A 107 -9.88 1.09 2.13
N ILE A 108 -9.50 0.13 1.30
CA ILE A 108 -10.15 -0.21 0.03
C ILE A 108 -10.92 -1.52 0.22
N GLU A 109 -12.15 -1.39 0.71
CA GLU A 109 -13.10 -2.50 0.91
C GLU A 109 -13.80 -2.93 -0.40
N THR A 110 -13.86 -2.04 -1.38
CA THR A 110 -14.40 -2.30 -2.72
C THR A 110 -13.66 -1.43 -3.73
N TYR A 111 -13.45 -1.99 -4.92
CA TYR A 111 -12.85 -1.27 -6.03
C TYR A 111 -13.65 -0.02 -6.39
N ASP A 112 -12.98 1.12 -6.28
CA ASP A 112 -13.46 2.42 -6.70
C ASP A 112 -12.30 3.11 -7.44
N ALA A 113 -12.52 3.47 -8.71
CA ALA A 113 -11.48 4.04 -9.55
C ALA A 113 -11.00 5.42 -9.06
N ASP A 114 -11.90 6.24 -8.50
CA ASP A 114 -11.56 7.57 -8.00
C ASP A 114 -10.78 7.44 -6.69
N ARG A 115 -11.20 6.53 -5.81
CA ARG A 115 -10.46 6.21 -4.58
C ARG A 115 -9.07 5.66 -4.89
N LEU A 116 -8.95 4.74 -5.84
CA LEU A 116 -7.65 4.21 -6.25
C LEU A 116 -6.76 5.29 -6.86
N ALA A 117 -7.31 6.18 -7.68
CA ALA A 117 -6.56 7.30 -8.25
C ALA A 117 -6.04 8.24 -7.14
N TYR A 118 -6.87 8.52 -6.13
CA TYR A 118 -6.47 9.33 -4.97
C TYR A 118 -5.34 8.67 -4.17
N VAL A 119 -5.48 7.39 -3.81
CA VAL A 119 -4.44 6.64 -3.09
C VAL A 119 -3.16 6.54 -3.92
N THR A 120 -3.26 6.36 -5.23
CA THR A 120 -2.10 6.35 -6.14
C THR A 120 -1.37 7.70 -6.14
N ALA A 121 -2.10 8.82 -6.09
CA ALA A 121 -1.48 10.14 -5.96
C ALA A 121 -0.74 10.32 -4.62
N ARG A 122 -1.23 9.71 -3.52
CA ARG A 122 -0.53 9.66 -2.22
C ARG A 122 0.73 8.80 -2.29
N ILE A 123 0.69 7.69 -3.04
CA ILE A 123 1.89 6.88 -3.33
C ILE A 123 2.96 7.72 -4.03
N ASP A 124 2.58 8.47 -5.06
CA ASP A 124 3.53 9.31 -5.80
C ASP A 124 4.14 10.42 -4.93
N GLU A 125 3.34 10.98 -4.03
CA GLU A 125 3.80 11.98 -3.06
C GLU A 125 4.80 11.39 -2.06
N ALA A 126 4.47 10.24 -1.46
CA ALA A 126 5.36 9.53 -0.55
C ALA A 126 6.65 9.09 -1.25
N TYR A 127 6.56 8.61 -2.49
CA TYR A 127 7.72 8.24 -3.31
C TYR A 127 8.66 9.44 -3.54
N ARG A 128 8.13 10.61 -3.91
CA ARG A 128 8.93 11.84 -4.04
C ARG A 128 9.54 12.27 -2.71
N ALA A 129 8.78 12.20 -1.61
CA ALA A 129 9.29 12.50 -0.27
C ALA A 129 10.44 11.56 0.15
N ALA A 130 10.43 10.31 -0.34
CA ALA A 130 11.50 9.34 -0.11
C ALA A 130 12.75 9.56 -0.98
N GLY A 131 12.72 10.49 -1.94
CA GLY A 131 13.84 10.80 -2.84
C GLY A 131 13.65 10.31 -4.29
N GLY A 132 12.49 9.74 -4.61
CA GLY A 132 12.10 9.42 -5.98
C GLY A 132 11.94 10.66 -6.88
N GLN A 133 12.16 10.50 -8.19
CA GLN A 133 12.06 11.57 -9.19
C GLN A 133 10.90 11.35 -10.16
#